data_AF-A0A8X6J3Z7-F1
#
_entry.id   AF-A0A8X6J3Z7-F1
#
_cell.length_a   1.000
_cell.length_b   1.000
_cell.length_c   1.000
_cell.angle_alpha   90.00
_cell.angle_beta   90.00
_cell.angle_gamma   90.00
#
_symmetry.space_group_name_H-M   'P 1'
#
loop_
_entity.id
_entity.type
_entity.pdbx_description
1 polymer ?
#
loop_
_entity_poly.entity_id
_entity_poly.type
_entity_poly.pdbx_seq_one_letter_code
_entity_poly.pdbx_strand_id
1 'polypeptide(L)'
;MSTNESFTISEKKKEIDQLKASMSPDVDREMYNDTYQIYLILKEHNFDVSEAEIALRRILNWKKKLQLNKYNEANIPEIIKKYFDKHLIGFDKENGPVHYFPLGKFDNRGICSSIRYFDLEKFYADVLEKDLQIQRKKKESDGSYPCIFCIFDMDGLSFANATNKKGIDYIIRILKMYQDNYPGILKTICIINNDWQEELLKLIDADQLPAFLGGKKTDPDGNPLCKTLVIQAGKIDEKYYIQKNKAPLINSPGVQKIVLARASFSEIELEIKEDGSLIEWEFETKTRDVGFGLFYKDKVEGEEKITELVPLLRIDTEDYSETGVYKCEKAGTYIMLFDNSYSWIRSKEIYYRTKITLPKEHEAALQD
;
A
#
# COMPACT_ATOMS: atom_id res chain seq x y z
N MET A 1 11.68 14.27 24.22
CA MET A 1 11.86 13.03 25.00
C MET A 1 10.49 12.63 25.50
N SER A 2 9.76 11.81 24.74
CA SER A 2 8.50 11.23 25.19
C SER A 2 8.85 10.09 26.16
N THR A 3 8.38 10.18 27.38
CA THR A 3 8.45 9.10 28.37
C THR A 3 7.63 7.94 27.84
N ASN A 4 8.32 6.85 27.46
CA ASN A 4 7.71 5.64 26.94
C ASN A 4 7.08 4.86 28.11
N GLU A 5 5.99 5.38 28.67
CA GLU A 5 5.18 4.65 29.65
C GLU A 5 4.56 3.44 28.94
N SER A 6 5.03 2.25 29.30
CA SER A 6 4.55 1.00 28.70
C SER A 6 3.23 0.58 29.38
N PHE A 7 2.11 1.10 28.88
CA PHE A 7 0.80 0.63 29.30
C PHE A 7 0.47 -0.73 28.68
N THR A 8 -0.17 -1.62 29.43
CA THR A 8 -0.71 -2.89 28.94
C THR A 8 -2.08 -2.69 28.28
N ILE A 9 -2.51 -3.65 27.45
CA ILE A 9 -3.86 -3.68 26.87
C ILE A 9 -4.93 -3.63 27.98
N SER A 10 -4.69 -4.30 29.11
CA SER A 10 -5.62 -4.35 30.25
C SER A 10 -5.80 -2.96 30.88
N GLU A 11 -4.71 -2.21 31.06
CA GLU A 11 -4.74 -0.85 31.62
C GLU A 11 -5.44 0.15 30.70
N LYS A 12 -5.43 -0.10 29.39
CA LYS A 12 -6.01 0.76 28.35
C LYS A 12 -7.32 0.22 27.77
N LYS A 13 -7.96 -0.70 28.49
CA LYS A 13 -9.22 -1.33 28.08
C LYS A 13 -10.33 -0.29 27.87
N LYS A 14 -10.39 0.75 28.71
CA LYS A 14 -11.42 1.80 28.59
C LYS A 14 -11.31 2.53 27.25
N GLU A 15 -10.13 2.97 26.87
CA GLU A 15 -9.87 3.69 25.62
C GLU A 15 -10.10 2.78 24.40
N ILE A 16 -9.70 1.51 24.50
CA ILE A 16 -9.97 0.49 23.48
C ILE A 16 -11.48 0.29 23.28
N ASP A 17 -12.23 0.10 24.37
CA ASP A 17 -13.67 -0.11 24.31
C ASP A 17 -14.40 1.15 23.81
N GLN A 18 -13.93 2.34 24.17
CA GLN A 18 -14.45 3.61 23.66
C GLN A 18 -14.25 3.75 22.14
N LEU A 19 -13.04 3.48 21.64
CA LEU A 19 -12.75 3.52 20.20
C LEU A 19 -13.54 2.47 19.43
N LYS A 20 -13.69 1.25 19.97
CA LYS A 20 -14.56 0.22 19.36
C LYS A 20 -16.02 0.67 19.30
N ALA A 21 -16.51 1.35 20.34
CA ALA A 21 -17.89 1.82 20.41
C ALA A 21 -18.17 3.03 19.52
N SER A 22 -17.18 3.88 19.23
CA SER A 22 -17.34 5.03 18.33
C SER A 22 -17.40 4.64 16.85
N MET A 23 -16.94 3.42 16.51
CA MET A 23 -17.10 2.86 15.17
C MET A 23 -18.56 2.48 14.90
N SER A 24 -19.15 3.12 13.89
CA SER A 24 -20.52 2.91 13.46
C SER A 24 -20.71 1.53 12.77
N PRO A 25 -21.91 0.92 12.81
CA PRO A 25 -22.18 -0.42 12.27
C PRO A 25 -22.00 -0.60 10.75
N ASP A 26 -21.77 0.47 10.01
CA ASP A 26 -21.41 0.50 8.58
C ASP A 26 -19.94 0.10 8.31
N VAL A 27 -19.14 -0.06 9.36
CA VAL A 27 -17.76 -0.55 9.28
C VAL A 27 -17.74 -2.07 9.54
N ASP A 28 -17.08 -2.83 8.65
CA ASP A 28 -16.98 -4.30 8.74
C ASP A 28 -16.38 -4.77 10.08
N ARG A 29 -17.17 -5.55 10.83
CA ARG A 29 -16.84 -6.07 12.17
C ARG A 29 -15.56 -6.89 12.21
N GLU A 30 -15.20 -7.58 11.13
CA GLU A 30 -13.97 -8.37 11.11
C GLU A 30 -12.71 -7.50 11.13
N MET A 31 -12.78 -6.25 10.65
CA MET A 31 -11.61 -5.39 10.53
C MET A 31 -11.16 -4.71 11.85
N TYR A 32 -11.99 -4.65 12.89
CA TYR A 32 -11.66 -4.05 14.21
C TYR A 32 -11.72 -5.03 15.39
N ASN A 33 -11.82 -6.33 15.13
CA ASN A 33 -11.71 -7.33 16.20
C ASN A 33 -10.27 -7.52 16.70
N ASP A 34 -9.27 -6.98 16.00
CA ASP A 34 -7.90 -6.98 16.48
C ASP A 34 -7.67 -5.92 17.55
N THR A 35 -7.92 -6.34 18.79
CA THR A 35 -7.68 -5.53 19.99
C THR A 35 -6.25 -5.04 20.11
N TYR A 36 -5.27 -5.78 19.57
CA TYR A 36 -3.87 -5.35 19.61
C TYR A 36 -3.59 -4.25 18.59
N GLN A 37 -4.11 -4.38 17.37
CA GLN A 37 -4.00 -3.32 16.35
C GLN A 37 -4.63 -2.01 16.86
N ILE A 38 -5.80 -2.10 17.50
CA ILE A 38 -6.47 -0.94 18.12
C ILE A 38 -5.60 -0.32 19.22
N TYR A 39 -5.02 -1.16 20.08
CA TYR A 39 -4.09 -0.70 21.11
C TYR A 39 -2.87 0.02 20.50
N LEU A 40 -2.30 -0.49 19.41
CA LEU A 40 -1.16 0.14 18.74
C LEU A 40 -1.50 1.49 18.12
N ILE A 41 -2.67 1.60 17.47
CA ILE A 41 -3.18 2.87 16.94
C ILE A 41 -3.36 3.86 18.10
N LEU A 42 -4.05 3.47 19.18
CA LEU A 42 -4.20 4.32 20.36
C LEU A 42 -2.84 4.74 20.92
N LYS A 43 -1.89 3.81 21.06
CA LYS A 43 -0.55 4.08 21.59
C LYS A 43 0.18 5.13 20.75
N GLU A 44 0.16 5.03 19.42
CA GLU A 44 0.79 5.99 18.53
C GLU A 44 0.17 7.39 18.66
N HIS A 45 -1.13 7.45 18.90
CA HIS A 45 -1.90 8.68 19.10
C HIS A 45 -2.02 9.09 20.59
N ASN A 46 -1.08 8.65 21.45
CA ASN A 46 -1.04 8.97 22.89
C ASN A 46 -2.36 8.69 23.65
N PHE A 47 -3.08 7.66 23.22
CA PHE A 47 -4.40 7.25 23.70
C PHE A 47 -5.50 8.30 23.54
N ASP A 48 -5.33 9.26 22.62
CA ASP A 48 -6.41 10.13 22.17
C ASP A 48 -7.37 9.33 21.27
N VAL A 49 -8.58 9.10 21.78
CA VAL A 49 -9.60 8.30 21.08
C VAL A 49 -10.07 8.96 19.79
N SER A 50 -10.15 10.29 19.75
CA SER A 50 -10.63 11.02 18.57
C SER A 50 -9.63 10.94 17.42
N GLU A 51 -8.34 11.17 17.71
CA GLU A 51 -7.28 11.06 16.71
C GLU A 51 -7.08 9.61 16.24
N ALA A 52 -7.14 8.66 17.17
CA ALA A 52 -7.06 7.24 16.85
C ALA A 52 -8.23 6.76 15.98
N GLU A 53 -9.43 7.31 16.17
CA GLU A 53 -10.59 7.06 15.31
C GLU A 53 -10.35 7.54 13.87
N ILE A 54 -9.85 8.76 13.70
CA ILE A 54 -9.54 9.31 12.37
C ILE A 54 -8.52 8.41 11.66
N ALA A 55 -7.45 8.02 12.37
CA ALA A 55 -6.42 7.12 11.84
C ALA A 55 -6.98 5.74 11.48
N LEU A 56 -7.79 5.14 12.36
CA LEU A 56 -8.42 3.84 12.11
C LEU A 56 -9.30 3.89 10.86
N ARG A 57 -10.16 4.90 10.71
CA ARG A 57 -11.01 5.07 9.52
C ARG A 57 -10.19 5.17 8.24
N ARG A 58 -9.08 5.91 8.25
CA ARG A 58 -8.14 6.00 7.11
C ARG A 58 -7.58 4.63 6.74
N ILE A 59 -7.10 3.86 7.71
CA ILE A 59 -6.54 2.51 7.51
C ILE A 59 -7.59 1.57 6.91
N LEU A 60 -8.81 1.60 7.42
CA LEU A 60 -9.91 0.76 6.95
C LEU A 60 -10.29 1.09 5.49
N ASN A 61 -10.39 2.37 5.16
CA ASN A 61 -10.63 2.81 3.78
C ASN A 61 -9.51 2.37 2.83
N TRP A 62 -8.25 2.47 3.27
CA TRP A 62 -7.10 1.98 2.52
C TRP A 62 -7.17 0.45 2.28
N LYS A 63 -7.49 -0.34 3.30
CA LYS A 63 -7.70 -1.81 3.15
C LYS A 63 -8.85 -2.12 2.17
N LYS A 64 -9.98 -1.39 2.26
CA LYS A 64 -11.12 -1.54 1.33
C LYS A 64 -10.69 -1.23 -0.11
N LYS A 65 -9.91 -0.16 -0.33
CA LYS A 65 -9.38 0.22 -1.66
C LYS A 65 -8.50 -0.88 -2.26
N LEU A 66 -7.62 -1.49 -1.45
CA LEU A 66 -6.76 -2.57 -1.92
C LEU A 66 -7.53 -3.88 -2.17
N GLN A 67 -8.74 -4.03 -1.62
CA GLN A 67 -9.52 -5.27 -1.70
C GLN A 67 -8.71 -6.49 -1.24
N LEU A 68 -7.99 -6.36 -0.11
CA LEU A 68 -7.09 -7.39 0.41
C LEU A 68 -7.82 -8.72 0.69
N ASN A 69 -9.09 -8.67 1.09
CA ASN A 69 -9.93 -9.84 1.29
C ASN A 69 -10.13 -10.72 0.04
N LYS A 70 -9.95 -10.15 -1.16
CA LYS A 70 -10.03 -10.87 -2.44
C LYS A 70 -8.65 -11.23 -3.01
N TYR A 71 -7.58 -10.79 -2.36
CA TYR A 71 -6.23 -11.05 -2.82
C TYR A 71 -5.76 -12.40 -2.30
N ASN A 72 -5.27 -13.24 -3.20
CA ASN A 72 -4.80 -14.58 -2.90
C ASN A 72 -3.70 -14.96 -3.90
N GLU A 73 -3.03 -16.08 -3.64
CA GLU A 73 -1.89 -16.55 -4.44
C GLU A 73 -2.23 -16.75 -5.93
N ALA A 74 -3.48 -17.09 -6.26
CA ALA A 74 -3.92 -17.21 -7.65
C ALA A 74 -3.92 -15.86 -8.39
N ASN A 75 -4.14 -14.76 -7.68
CA ASN A 75 -4.29 -13.41 -8.24
C ASN A 75 -3.02 -12.55 -8.20
N ILE A 76 -1.90 -13.06 -7.66
CA ILE A 76 -0.62 -12.34 -7.66
C ILE A 76 -0.06 -12.29 -9.10
N PRO A 77 0.28 -11.10 -9.64
CA PRO A 77 0.85 -10.96 -10.98
C PRO A 77 2.14 -11.79 -11.17
N GLU A 78 2.32 -12.37 -12.36
CA GLU A 78 3.48 -13.24 -12.67
C GLU A 78 4.83 -12.55 -12.42
N ILE A 79 4.94 -11.26 -12.77
CA ILE A 79 6.14 -10.46 -12.50
C ILE A 79 6.41 -10.34 -10.98
N ILE A 80 5.38 -10.18 -10.16
CA ILE A 80 5.54 -10.12 -8.71
C ILE A 80 6.01 -11.47 -8.17
N LYS A 81 5.38 -12.57 -8.61
CA LYS A 81 5.81 -13.95 -8.29
C LYS A 81 7.28 -14.20 -8.62
N LYS A 82 7.70 -13.76 -9.82
CA LYS A 82 9.04 -14.04 -10.34
C LYS A 82 10.14 -13.22 -9.68
N TYR A 83 9.85 -11.97 -9.28
CA TYR A 83 10.88 -11.02 -8.85
C TYR A 83 10.80 -10.57 -7.39
N PHE A 84 9.69 -10.81 -6.67
CA PHE A 84 9.46 -10.25 -5.32
C PHE A 84 8.90 -11.23 -4.28
N ASP A 85 8.21 -12.29 -4.71
CA ASP A 85 7.41 -13.15 -3.81
C ASP A 85 8.21 -13.93 -2.75
N LYS A 86 9.52 -14.05 -2.94
CA LYS A 86 10.41 -14.79 -2.05
C LYS A 86 11.34 -13.85 -1.29
N HIS A 87 10.92 -13.51 -0.08
CA HIS A 87 11.61 -12.56 0.79
C HIS A 87 11.54 -12.93 2.28
N LEU A 88 10.57 -13.74 2.73
CA LEU A 88 10.53 -14.27 4.11
C LEU A 88 11.61 -15.36 4.29
N ILE A 89 12.67 -15.04 5.03
CA ILE A 89 13.84 -15.91 5.17
C ILE A 89 13.87 -16.71 6.47
N GLY A 90 13.12 -16.32 7.49
CA GLY A 90 13.14 -16.97 8.80
C GLY A 90 12.44 -16.14 9.87
N PHE A 91 12.81 -16.39 11.12
CA PHE A 91 12.32 -15.66 12.29
C PHE A 91 13.48 -15.16 13.14
N ASP A 92 13.31 -14.00 13.78
CA ASP A 92 14.27 -13.46 14.74
C ASP A 92 14.15 -14.20 16.10
N LYS A 93 15.01 -13.86 17.06
CA LYS A 93 15.00 -14.46 18.40
C LYS A 93 13.75 -14.16 19.22
N GLU A 94 12.93 -13.20 18.78
CA GLU A 94 11.63 -12.88 19.37
C GLU A 94 10.47 -13.45 18.53
N ASN A 95 10.77 -14.41 17.65
CA ASN A 95 9.83 -15.10 16.78
C ASN A 95 9.15 -14.23 15.71
N GLY A 96 9.60 -13.00 15.48
CA GLY A 96 9.11 -12.10 14.43
C GLY A 96 9.61 -12.50 13.04
N PRO A 97 8.78 -12.43 11.98
CA PRO A 97 9.21 -12.74 10.61
C PRO A 97 10.35 -11.83 10.15
N VAL A 98 11.35 -12.43 9.53
CA VAL A 98 12.51 -11.75 8.95
C VAL A 98 12.38 -11.75 7.44
N HIS A 99 12.26 -10.56 6.86
CA HIS A 99 12.22 -10.33 5.42
C HIS A 99 13.53 -9.78 4.89
N TYR A 100 14.01 -10.29 3.77
CA TYR A 100 15.23 -9.86 3.11
C TYR A 100 14.94 -9.20 1.77
N PHE A 101 15.53 -8.02 1.55
CA PHE A 101 15.38 -7.23 0.34
C PHE A 101 16.75 -6.82 -0.22
N PRO A 102 17.19 -7.38 -1.37
CA PRO A 102 18.45 -7.02 -2.02
C PRO A 102 18.33 -5.71 -2.82
N LEU A 103 18.07 -4.59 -2.12
CA LEU A 103 17.81 -3.28 -2.73
C LEU A 103 18.96 -2.80 -3.63
N GLY A 104 20.22 -3.10 -3.28
CA GLY A 104 21.37 -2.75 -4.11
C GLY A 104 21.34 -3.38 -5.50
N LYS A 105 20.73 -4.57 -5.63
CA LYS A 105 20.67 -5.39 -6.85
C LYS A 105 19.37 -5.23 -7.64
N PHE A 106 18.43 -4.42 -7.16
CA PHE A 106 17.16 -4.17 -7.84
C PHE A 106 17.34 -3.45 -9.19
N ASP A 107 16.63 -3.90 -10.22
CA ASP A 107 16.50 -3.19 -11.48
C ASP A 107 15.41 -2.12 -11.38
N ASN A 108 15.73 -1.01 -10.71
CA ASN A 108 14.75 0.05 -10.43
C ASN A 108 14.06 0.58 -11.70
N ARG A 109 14.77 0.64 -12.84
CA ARG A 109 14.16 1.08 -14.11
C ARG A 109 13.19 0.04 -14.65
N GLY A 110 13.59 -1.23 -14.68
CA GLY A 110 12.73 -2.32 -15.12
C GLY A 110 11.48 -2.45 -14.26
N ILE A 111 11.64 -2.37 -12.94
CA ILE A 111 10.52 -2.43 -11.97
C ILE A 111 9.53 -1.31 -12.25
N CYS A 112 10.01 -0.05 -12.30
CA CYS A 112 9.17 1.10 -12.55
C CYS A 112 8.52 1.14 -13.94
N SER A 113 9.03 0.35 -14.90
CA SER A 113 8.49 0.24 -16.26
C SER A 113 7.52 -0.93 -16.42
N SER A 114 7.47 -1.84 -15.45
CA SER A 114 6.75 -3.11 -15.58
C SER A 114 5.65 -3.30 -14.54
N ILE A 115 5.68 -2.54 -13.45
CA ILE A 115 4.75 -2.72 -12.34
C ILE A 115 4.24 -1.36 -11.88
N ARG A 116 2.93 -1.23 -11.72
CA ARG A 116 2.33 -0.05 -11.11
C ARG A 116 2.57 -0.12 -9.61
N TYR A 117 2.81 1.03 -8.99
CA TYR A 117 2.98 1.11 -7.54
C TYR A 117 1.83 0.43 -6.78
N PHE A 118 0.58 0.62 -7.24
CA PHE A 118 -0.61 0.03 -6.61
C PHE A 118 -0.54 -1.50 -6.53
N ASP A 119 0.00 -2.16 -7.56
CA ASP A 119 0.11 -3.62 -7.59
C ASP A 119 1.19 -4.10 -6.59
N LEU A 120 2.31 -3.37 -6.44
CA LEU A 120 3.33 -3.65 -5.40
C LEU A 120 2.81 -3.35 -3.99
N GLU A 121 2.12 -2.23 -3.81
CA GLU A 121 1.52 -1.83 -2.53
C GLU A 121 0.52 -2.89 -2.06
N LYS A 122 -0.36 -3.33 -2.96
CA LYS A 122 -1.32 -4.40 -2.69
C LYS A 122 -0.64 -5.71 -2.30
N PHE A 123 0.43 -6.08 -3.01
CA PHE A 123 1.19 -7.28 -2.71
C PHE A 123 1.83 -7.22 -1.31
N TYR A 124 2.57 -6.15 -0.99
CA TYR A 124 3.22 -6.03 0.31
C TYR A 124 2.24 -5.84 1.48
N ALA A 125 1.09 -5.22 1.24
CA ALA A 125 0.01 -5.17 2.22
C ALA A 125 -0.51 -6.58 2.55
N ASP A 126 -0.68 -7.45 1.55
CA ASP A 126 -1.08 -8.85 1.78
C ASP A 126 -0.01 -9.66 2.52
N VAL A 127 1.27 -9.47 2.19
CA VAL A 127 2.39 -10.07 2.95
C VAL A 127 2.28 -9.69 4.43
N LEU A 128 2.07 -8.40 4.72
CA LEU A 128 1.91 -7.90 6.09
C LEU A 128 0.73 -8.54 6.81
N GLU A 129 -0.44 -8.63 6.17
CA GLU A 129 -1.60 -9.28 6.78
C GLU A 129 -1.33 -10.75 7.12
N LYS A 130 -0.62 -11.48 6.25
CA LYS A 130 -0.23 -12.88 6.50
C LYS A 130 0.77 -13.00 7.66
N ASP A 131 1.75 -12.11 7.72
CA ASP A 131 2.70 -12.05 8.84
C ASP A 131 1.98 -11.81 10.17
N LEU A 132 1.04 -10.86 10.20
CA LEU A 132 0.23 -10.57 11.37
C LEU A 132 -0.63 -11.78 11.77
N GLN A 133 -1.20 -12.51 10.81
CA GLN A 133 -1.93 -13.75 11.11
C GLN A 133 -1.05 -14.83 11.74
N ILE A 134 0.18 -15.02 11.22
CA ILE A 134 1.15 -15.96 11.81
C ILE A 134 1.49 -15.55 13.24
N GLN A 135 1.76 -14.27 13.47
CA GLN A 135 2.10 -13.73 14.79
C GLN A 135 0.94 -13.82 15.78
N ARG A 136 -0.30 -13.57 15.34
CA ARG A 136 -1.50 -13.71 16.18
C ARG A 136 -1.65 -15.15 16.70
N LYS A 137 -1.44 -16.16 15.85
CA LYS A 137 -1.46 -17.57 16.26
C LYS A 137 -0.36 -17.89 17.29
N LYS A 138 0.82 -17.27 17.16
CA LYS A 138 1.93 -17.45 18.12
C LYS A 138 1.67 -16.76 19.45
N LYS A 139 1.10 -15.55 19.45
CA LYS A 139 0.73 -14.81 20.67
C LYS A 139 -0.13 -15.64 21.65
N GLU A 140 -1.07 -16.43 21.13
CA GLU A 140 -1.90 -17.32 21.95
C GLU A 140 -1.07 -18.33 22.75
N SER A 141 0.15 -18.63 22.30
CA SER A 141 1.06 -19.59 22.94
C SER A 141 2.12 -18.96 23.85
N ASP A 142 2.68 -17.79 23.50
CA ASP A 142 3.85 -17.20 24.20
C ASP A 142 3.68 -15.76 24.68
N GLY A 143 2.55 -15.11 24.36
CA GLY A 143 2.26 -13.72 24.73
C GLY A 143 3.06 -12.66 23.94
N SER A 144 3.80 -13.06 22.90
CA SER A 144 4.56 -12.15 22.04
C SER A 144 3.66 -11.25 21.20
N TYR A 145 4.21 -10.11 20.77
CA TYR A 145 3.49 -9.15 19.95
C TYR A 145 4.02 -9.12 18.51
N PRO A 146 3.13 -9.01 17.49
CA PRO A 146 3.53 -8.94 16.10
C PRO A 146 4.58 -7.85 15.84
N CYS A 147 5.77 -8.28 15.42
CA CYS A 147 6.87 -7.41 15.05
C CYS A 147 7.49 -7.91 13.75
N ILE A 148 7.83 -7.00 12.85
CA ILE A 148 8.46 -7.34 11.56
C ILE A 148 9.89 -6.84 11.53
N PHE A 149 10.77 -7.71 11.03
CA PHE A 149 12.18 -7.45 10.86
C PHE A 149 12.50 -7.40 9.36
N CYS A 150 13.09 -6.31 8.88
CA CYS A 150 13.52 -6.17 7.49
C CYS A 150 15.04 -6.04 7.41
N ILE A 151 15.67 -6.81 6.52
CA ILE A 151 17.07 -6.67 6.12
C ILE A 151 17.11 -6.05 4.73
N PHE A 152 17.68 -4.85 4.63
CA PHE A 152 17.91 -4.14 3.37
C PHE A 152 19.37 -4.27 2.99
N ASP A 153 19.63 -5.12 2.01
CA ASP A 153 20.97 -5.34 1.50
C ASP A 153 21.28 -4.35 0.38
N MET A 154 22.28 -3.50 0.67
CA MET A 154 22.73 -2.45 -0.22
C MET A 154 23.93 -2.86 -1.07
N ASP A 155 24.41 -4.11 -0.94
CA ASP A 155 25.46 -4.66 -1.79
C ASP A 155 25.09 -4.55 -3.27
N GLY A 156 26.02 -4.07 -4.08
CA GLY A 156 25.80 -3.83 -5.51
C GLY A 156 25.01 -2.56 -5.86
N LEU A 157 24.67 -1.70 -4.89
CA LEU A 157 24.00 -0.43 -5.18
C LEU A 157 24.84 0.44 -6.13
N SER A 158 24.38 0.55 -7.38
CA SER A 158 25.00 1.41 -8.39
C SER A 158 24.58 2.87 -8.25
N PHE A 159 25.42 3.79 -8.74
CA PHE A 159 25.07 5.22 -8.82
C PHE A 159 23.79 5.45 -9.63
N ALA A 160 23.56 4.67 -10.69
CA ALA A 160 22.34 4.74 -11.49
C ALA A 160 21.09 4.40 -10.69
N ASN A 161 21.16 3.39 -9.81
CA ASN A 161 20.06 3.05 -8.90
C ASN A 161 19.89 4.08 -7.79
N ALA A 162 21.00 4.55 -7.19
CA ALA A 162 21.02 5.55 -6.13
C ALA A 162 20.51 6.93 -6.56
N THR A 163 20.47 7.21 -7.86
CA THR A 163 19.97 8.47 -8.44
C THR A 163 18.66 8.29 -9.22
N ASN A 164 18.13 7.07 -9.29
CA ASN A 164 16.82 6.81 -9.89
C ASN A 164 15.72 7.26 -8.92
N LYS A 165 15.31 8.52 -9.08
CA LYS A 165 14.28 9.14 -8.23
C LYS A 165 13.00 8.30 -8.16
N LYS A 166 12.50 7.78 -9.29
CA LYS A 166 11.24 7.02 -9.32
C LYS A 166 11.34 5.70 -8.54
N GLY A 167 12.45 4.99 -8.69
CA GLY A 167 12.72 3.77 -7.92
C GLY A 167 12.81 4.05 -6.41
N ILE A 168 13.49 5.14 -6.04
CA ILE A 168 13.55 5.61 -4.65
C ILE A 168 12.16 5.98 -4.13
N ASP A 169 11.36 6.69 -4.92
CA ASP A 169 9.99 7.06 -4.58
C ASP A 169 9.12 5.81 -4.35
N TYR A 170 9.29 4.73 -5.14
CA TYR A 170 8.60 3.46 -4.91
C TYR A 170 8.98 2.85 -3.54
N ILE A 171 10.28 2.77 -3.24
CA ILE A 171 10.77 2.23 -1.95
C ILE A 171 10.23 3.06 -0.79
N ILE A 172 10.32 4.40 -0.86
CA ILE A 172 9.81 5.30 0.18
C ILE A 172 8.31 5.14 0.35
N ARG A 173 7.54 5.01 -0.73
CA ARG A 173 6.09 4.84 -0.65
C ARG A 173 5.71 3.51 0.00
N ILE A 174 6.40 2.41 -0.30
CA ILE A 174 6.18 1.14 0.40
C ILE A 174 6.51 1.29 1.88
N LEU A 175 7.65 1.89 2.26
CA LEU A 175 7.99 2.13 3.66
C LEU A 175 6.95 2.99 4.38
N LYS A 176 6.45 4.04 3.71
CA LYS A 176 5.35 4.87 4.24
C LYS A 176 4.06 4.08 4.39
N MET A 177 3.73 3.19 3.46
CA MET A 177 2.56 2.33 3.58
C MET A 177 2.62 1.50 4.87
N TYR A 178 3.79 0.94 5.21
CA TYR A 178 3.98 0.22 6.47
C TYR A 178 3.78 1.15 7.68
N GLN A 179 4.38 2.34 7.67
CA GLN A 179 4.29 3.30 8.76
C GLN A 179 2.86 3.83 8.97
N ASP A 180 2.21 4.27 7.90
CA ASP A 180 0.93 4.97 7.96
C ASP A 180 -0.26 4.03 8.22
N ASN A 181 -0.12 2.73 7.90
CA ASN A 181 -1.23 1.75 7.96
C ASN A 181 -1.00 0.59 8.93
N TYR A 182 0.23 0.36 9.38
CA TYR A 182 0.59 -0.73 10.30
C TYR A 182 1.42 -0.20 11.48
N PRO A 183 0.80 0.66 12.30
CA PRO A 183 1.53 1.37 13.34
C PRO A 183 2.09 0.41 14.36
N GLY A 184 3.35 0.63 14.75
CA GLY A 184 4.04 -0.17 15.76
C GLY A 184 4.41 -1.61 15.35
N ILE A 185 4.16 -2.02 14.11
CA ILE A 185 4.44 -3.39 13.63
C ILE A 185 5.86 -3.51 13.08
N LEU A 186 6.35 -2.50 12.35
CA LEU A 186 7.73 -2.49 11.85
C LEU A 186 8.71 -2.20 13.00
N LYS A 187 9.40 -3.25 13.48
CA LYS A 187 10.25 -3.18 14.67
C LYS A 187 11.69 -2.81 14.32
N THR A 188 12.24 -3.43 13.29
CA THR A 188 13.67 -3.28 12.96
C THR A 188 13.88 -3.27 11.46
N ILE A 189 14.65 -2.29 10.99
CA ILE A 189 15.21 -2.24 9.64
C ILE A 189 16.73 -2.27 9.79
N CYS A 190 17.36 -3.35 9.34
CA CYS A 190 18.82 -3.47 9.26
C CYS A 190 19.26 -3.15 7.84
N ILE A 191 19.99 -2.06 7.67
CA ILE A 191 20.63 -1.72 6.38
C ILE A 191 22.04 -2.30 6.42
N ILE A 192 22.33 -3.27 5.54
CA ILE A 192 23.59 -3.99 5.51
C ILE A 192 24.42 -3.63 4.28
N ASN A 193 25.74 -3.63 4.44
CA ASN A 193 26.71 -3.46 3.35
C ASN A 193 27.97 -4.28 3.63
N ASN A 194 28.83 -3.81 4.54
CA ASN A 194 30.04 -4.52 5.00
C ASN A 194 29.97 -4.80 6.52
N ASP A 195 30.63 -5.87 6.96
CA ASP A 195 30.86 -6.21 8.38
C ASP A 195 29.59 -6.31 9.26
N TRP A 196 28.54 -6.93 8.75
CA TRP A 196 27.21 -7.01 9.39
C TRP A 196 26.85 -8.39 9.94
N GLN A 197 27.60 -9.44 9.59
CA GLN A 197 27.25 -10.83 9.89
C GLN A 197 27.11 -11.08 11.40
N GLU A 198 28.06 -10.59 12.20
CA GLU A 198 28.03 -10.76 13.66
C GLU A 198 26.85 -10.00 14.30
N GLU A 199 26.49 -8.83 13.77
CA GLU A 199 25.35 -8.06 14.25
C GLU A 199 24.02 -8.76 13.96
N LEU A 200 23.86 -9.36 12.77
CA LEU A 200 22.66 -10.14 12.46
C LEU A 200 22.53 -11.37 13.38
N LEU A 201 23.64 -12.04 13.70
CA LEU A 201 23.63 -13.21 14.61
C LEU A 201 23.30 -12.85 16.07
N LYS A 202 23.45 -11.57 16.48
CA LYS A 202 22.94 -11.10 17.77
C LYS A 202 21.41 -11.09 17.80
N LEU A 203 20.76 -10.83 16.66
CA LEU A 203 19.32 -10.63 16.53
C LEU A 203 18.57 -11.87 16.04
N ILE A 204 19.21 -12.71 15.23
CA ILE A 204 18.62 -13.86 14.54
C ILE A 204 19.46 -15.10 14.84
N ASP A 205 18.82 -16.22 15.17
CA ASP A 205 19.52 -17.47 15.38
C ASP A 205 20.15 -18.00 14.08
N ALA A 206 21.34 -18.60 14.20
CA ALA A 206 22.13 -19.00 13.04
C ALA A 206 21.40 -20.02 12.13
N ASP A 207 20.57 -20.90 12.69
CA ASP A 207 19.76 -21.87 11.95
C ASP A 207 18.57 -21.22 11.20
N GLN A 208 18.13 -20.04 11.63
CA GLN A 208 17.09 -19.25 10.96
C GLN A 208 17.64 -18.35 9.86
N LEU A 209 18.92 -17.96 9.94
CA LEU A 209 19.57 -17.03 9.02
C LEU A 209 20.24 -17.78 7.84
N PRO A 210 19.96 -17.41 6.56
CA PRO A 210 20.67 -17.95 5.40
C PRO A 210 22.20 -17.89 5.53
N ALA A 211 22.88 -18.91 5.00
CA ALA A 211 24.34 -18.99 5.06
C ALA A 211 25.04 -17.83 4.32
N PHE A 212 24.46 -17.35 3.21
CA PHE A 212 24.96 -16.15 2.54
C PHE A 212 24.80 -14.87 3.38
N LEU A 213 23.95 -14.91 4.41
CA LEU A 213 23.79 -13.89 5.45
C LEU A 213 24.60 -14.20 6.73
N GLY A 214 25.62 -15.06 6.66
CA GLY A 214 26.45 -15.40 7.81
C GLY A 214 25.83 -16.41 8.80
N GLY A 215 24.65 -16.95 8.49
CA GLY A 215 24.02 -18.02 9.27
C GLY A 215 24.41 -19.43 8.81
N LYS A 216 23.53 -20.39 9.06
CA LYS A 216 23.67 -21.82 8.75
C LYS A 216 22.53 -22.36 7.89
N LYS A 217 21.47 -21.58 7.67
CA LYS A 217 20.31 -22.01 6.88
C LYS A 217 20.69 -22.15 5.41
N THR A 218 20.25 -23.25 4.81
CA THR A 218 20.46 -23.59 3.39
C THR A 218 19.14 -24.11 2.82
N ASP A 219 19.02 -24.18 1.50
CA ASP A 219 17.96 -24.95 0.85
C ASP A 219 18.10 -26.46 1.17
N PRO A 220 17.07 -27.30 0.95
CA PRO A 220 17.15 -28.74 1.17
C PRO A 220 18.28 -29.46 0.41
N ASP A 221 18.76 -28.89 -0.70
CA ASP A 221 19.89 -29.38 -1.50
C ASP A 221 21.27 -28.87 -1.01
N GLY A 222 21.29 -28.11 0.09
CA GLY A 222 22.49 -27.51 0.68
C GLY A 222 22.89 -26.17 0.07
N ASN A 223 22.09 -25.57 -0.82
CA ASN A 223 22.43 -24.29 -1.43
C ASN A 223 22.45 -23.15 -0.40
N PRO A 224 23.60 -22.45 -0.23
CA PRO A 224 23.74 -21.40 0.78
C PRO A 224 23.01 -20.11 0.45
N LEU A 225 22.53 -19.95 -0.80
CA LEU A 225 21.78 -18.76 -1.25
C LEU A 225 20.28 -18.85 -0.94
N CYS A 226 19.80 -19.98 -0.42
CA CYS A 226 18.39 -20.21 -0.11
C CYS A 226 17.43 -19.79 -1.23
N LYS A 227 17.68 -20.20 -2.48
CA LYS A 227 16.89 -19.81 -3.67
C LYS A 227 15.44 -20.26 -3.61
N THR A 228 15.12 -21.23 -2.75
CA THR A 228 13.71 -21.59 -2.51
C THR A 228 12.98 -20.50 -1.73
N LEU A 229 13.69 -19.71 -0.91
CA LEU A 229 13.17 -18.67 0.00
C LEU A 229 13.50 -17.23 -0.42
N VAL A 230 14.53 -17.03 -1.25
CA VAL A 230 15.05 -15.71 -1.63
C VAL A 230 15.14 -15.54 -3.14
N ILE A 231 14.59 -14.43 -3.63
CA ILE A 231 14.92 -13.90 -4.95
C ILE A 231 16.05 -12.86 -4.79
N GLN A 232 17.20 -13.12 -5.41
CA GLN A 232 18.42 -12.30 -5.33
C GLN A 232 18.37 -11.04 -6.23
N ALA A 233 17.17 -10.56 -6.54
CA ALA A 233 16.89 -9.61 -7.61
C ALA A 233 17.35 -10.08 -9.01
N GLY A 234 17.22 -9.19 -10.00
CA GLY A 234 17.68 -9.41 -11.36
C GLY A 234 17.09 -8.39 -12.32
N LYS A 235 17.61 -8.36 -13.56
CA LYS A 235 17.03 -7.54 -14.63
C LYS A 235 15.59 -8.00 -14.89
N ILE A 236 14.66 -7.04 -14.94
CA ILE A 236 13.29 -7.34 -15.33
C ILE A 236 13.28 -7.66 -16.83
N ASP A 237 12.64 -8.78 -17.20
CA ASP A 237 12.45 -9.16 -18.59
C ASP A 237 11.54 -8.13 -19.28
N GLU A 238 12.00 -7.62 -20.42
CA GLU A 238 11.34 -6.55 -21.18
C GLU A 238 9.93 -6.97 -21.65
N LYS A 239 9.63 -8.27 -21.71
CA LYS A 239 8.27 -8.76 -21.97
C LYS A 239 7.23 -8.31 -20.93
N TYR A 240 7.65 -8.02 -19.71
CA TYR A 240 6.76 -7.53 -18.65
C TYR A 240 6.63 -6.00 -18.66
N TYR A 241 7.40 -5.30 -19.49
CA TYR A 241 7.31 -3.85 -19.54
C TYR A 241 5.90 -3.50 -20.00
N ILE A 242 5.23 -2.68 -19.21
CA ILE A 242 3.91 -2.17 -19.54
C ILE A 242 4.11 -1.41 -20.85
N GLN A 243 3.48 -1.90 -21.93
CA GLN A 243 3.58 -1.24 -23.22
C GLN A 243 3.01 0.16 -23.05
N LYS A 244 3.89 1.17 -23.07
CA LYS A 244 3.45 2.57 -23.09
C LYS A 244 2.50 2.68 -24.27
N ASN A 245 1.27 3.10 -24.00
CA ASN A 245 0.34 3.44 -25.05
C ASN A 245 1.04 4.54 -25.85
N LYS A 246 1.53 4.21 -27.07
CA LYS A 246 2.36 5.14 -27.85
C LYS A 246 1.59 6.41 -28.22
N ALA A 247 0.26 6.38 -28.10
CA ALA A 247 -0.59 7.55 -28.15
C ALA A 247 -0.81 8.08 -26.72
N PRO A 248 -0.25 9.25 -26.37
CA PRO A 248 -0.65 10.01 -25.18
C PRO A 248 -2.18 10.11 -25.07
N LEU A 249 -2.73 10.10 -23.86
CA LEU A 249 -4.18 10.16 -23.64
C LEU A 249 -4.82 11.36 -24.34
N ILE A 250 -4.10 12.49 -24.45
CA ILE A 250 -4.53 13.68 -25.22
C ILE A 250 -5.02 13.37 -26.65
N ASN A 251 -4.52 12.30 -27.29
CA ASN A 251 -4.89 11.91 -28.65
C ASN A 251 -6.05 10.90 -28.70
N SER A 252 -6.58 10.48 -27.56
CA SER A 252 -7.68 9.52 -27.48
C SER A 252 -9.04 10.20 -27.57
N PRO A 253 -10.04 9.58 -28.21
CA PRO A 253 -11.39 10.14 -28.30
C PRO A 253 -12.04 10.27 -26.92
N GLY A 254 -12.82 11.32 -26.72
CA GLY A 254 -13.56 11.58 -25.48
C GLY A 254 -12.71 12.13 -24.33
N VAL A 255 -11.46 12.50 -24.58
CA VAL A 255 -10.57 13.07 -23.57
C VAL A 255 -10.80 14.56 -23.39
N GLN A 256 -10.89 14.97 -22.14
CA GLN A 256 -11.04 16.34 -21.68
C GLN A 256 -9.74 16.84 -21.08
N LYS A 257 -9.52 18.16 -21.12
CA LYS A 257 -8.33 18.81 -20.55
C LYS A 257 -8.74 19.76 -19.42
N ILE A 258 -8.03 19.66 -18.30
CA ILE A 258 -8.08 20.62 -17.20
C ILE A 258 -6.70 21.23 -17.00
N VAL A 259 -6.67 22.54 -16.71
CA VAL A 259 -5.47 23.22 -16.25
C VAL A 259 -5.73 23.78 -14.87
N LEU A 260 -5.11 23.17 -13.86
CA LEU A 260 -5.17 23.65 -12.48
C LEU A 260 -4.11 24.71 -12.26
N ALA A 261 -4.52 25.92 -11.87
CA ALA A 261 -3.59 26.92 -11.37
C ALA A 261 -2.92 26.43 -10.08
N ARG A 262 -1.84 27.10 -9.65
CA ARG A 262 -1.28 26.88 -8.31
C ARG A 262 -2.33 27.16 -7.25
N ALA A 263 -2.27 26.47 -6.11
CA ALA A 263 -3.21 26.66 -5.00
C ALA A 263 -4.70 26.54 -5.41
N SER A 264 -5.02 25.65 -6.36
CA SER A 264 -6.38 25.46 -6.87
C SER A 264 -6.72 23.99 -7.03
N PHE A 265 -8.02 23.69 -7.20
CA PHE A 265 -8.54 22.36 -7.46
C PHE A 265 -9.68 22.44 -8.48
N SER A 266 -10.10 21.29 -9.02
CA SER A 266 -11.26 21.16 -9.90
C SER A 266 -12.10 19.98 -9.46
N GLU A 267 -13.40 20.20 -9.37
CA GLU A 267 -14.41 19.19 -9.09
C GLU A 267 -15.16 18.86 -10.38
N ILE A 268 -15.29 17.58 -10.69
CA ILE A 268 -16.09 17.08 -11.80
C ILE A 268 -17.23 16.29 -11.20
N GLU A 269 -18.43 16.86 -11.25
CA GLU A 269 -19.66 16.21 -10.78
C GLU A 269 -20.14 15.18 -11.81
N LEU A 270 -20.41 13.98 -11.34
CA LEU A 270 -20.89 12.82 -12.09
C LEU A 270 -22.25 12.41 -11.51
N GLU A 271 -23.31 12.60 -12.28
CA GLU A 271 -24.68 12.25 -11.89
C GLU A 271 -24.97 10.77 -12.21
N ILE A 272 -25.10 9.96 -11.16
CA ILE A 272 -25.38 8.53 -11.27
C ILE A 272 -26.87 8.29 -11.07
N LYS A 273 -27.51 7.65 -12.05
CA LYS A 273 -28.97 7.45 -12.08
C LYS A 273 -29.43 6.12 -11.50
N GLU A 274 -28.57 5.11 -11.49
CA GLU A 274 -28.92 3.74 -11.10
C GLU A 274 -27.86 3.17 -10.15
N ASP A 275 -28.32 2.61 -9.03
CA ASP A 275 -27.50 1.89 -8.06
C ASP A 275 -26.74 0.75 -8.75
N GLY A 276 -25.49 0.53 -8.36
CA GLY A 276 -24.63 -0.49 -8.94
C GLY A 276 -23.97 -0.12 -10.27
N SER A 277 -24.19 1.10 -10.78
CA SER A 277 -23.44 1.64 -11.93
C SER A 277 -21.93 1.69 -11.64
N LEU A 278 -21.11 1.64 -12.68
CA LEU A 278 -19.66 1.79 -12.58
C LEU A 278 -19.24 3.17 -13.07
N ILE A 279 -18.41 3.86 -12.29
CA ILE A 279 -17.61 5.00 -12.75
C ILE A 279 -16.23 4.45 -13.10
N GLU A 280 -15.80 4.67 -14.34
CA GLU A 280 -14.47 4.34 -14.82
C GLU A 280 -13.75 5.65 -15.15
N TRP A 281 -12.51 5.82 -14.70
CA TRP A 281 -11.69 6.97 -15.04
C TRP A 281 -10.35 6.56 -15.61
N GLU A 282 -9.80 7.42 -16.44
CA GLU A 282 -8.42 7.39 -16.88
C GLU A 282 -7.90 8.82 -16.98
N PHE A 283 -6.72 9.12 -16.44
CA PHE A 283 -6.11 10.43 -16.59
C PHE A 283 -4.58 10.39 -16.69
N GLU A 284 -4.03 11.44 -17.32
CA GLU A 284 -2.61 11.73 -17.41
C GLU A 284 -2.35 13.17 -17.02
N THR A 285 -1.35 13.40 -16.18
CA THR A 285 -0.73 14.70 -15.95
C THR A 285 0.42 14.90 -16.93
N LYS A 286 0.52 16.10 -17.49
CA LYS A 286 1.65 16.48 -18.34
C LYS A 286 2.95 16.66 -17.56
N THR A 287 2.85 17.05 -16.29
CA THR A 287 4.00 17.28 -15.42
C THR A 287 3.69 16.95 -13.97
N ARG A 288 4.48 16.02 -13.40
CA ARG A 288 4.47 15.67 -11.96
C ARG A 288 3.10 15.13 -11.50
N ASP A 289 3.01 14.89 -10.20
CA ASP A 289 1.81 14.41 -9.55
C ASP A 289 0.65 15.41 -9.54
N VAL A 290 -0.58 14.94 -9.42
CA VAL A 290 -1.78 15.72 -9.03
C VAL A 290 -2.45 15.03 -7.85
N GLY A 291 -3.08 15.79 -6.95
CA GLY A 291 -4.00 15.19 -5.98
C GLY A 291 -5.23 14.65 -6.71
N PHE A 292 -5.63 13.42 -6.46
CA PHE A 292 -6.82 12.82 -7.05
C PHE A 292 -7.62 12.05 -6.01
N GLY A 293 -8.94 12.24 -6.00
CA GLY A 293 -9.88 11.52 -5.14
C GLY A 293 -11.28 11.44 -5.75
N LEU A 294 -12.11 10.55 -5.21
CA LEU A 294 -13.51 10.39 -5.59
C LEU A 294 -14.38 10.48 -4.34
N PHE A 295 -15.43 11.28 -4.40
CA PHE A 295 -16.32 11.57 -3.28
C PHE A 295 -17.78 11.32 -3.67
N TYR A 296 -18.63 11.06 -2.70
CA TYR A 296 -20.08 11.03 -2.85
C TYR A 296 -20.67 12.23 -2.13
N LYS A 297 -21.53 12.97 -2.81
CA LYS A 297 -22.28 14.09 -2.25
C LYS A 297 -23.70 13.64 -1.98
N ASP A 298 -24.01 13.49 -0.70
CA ASP A 298 -25.35 13.16 -0.22
C ASP A 298 -26.06 14.42 0.29
N LYS A 299 -27.39 14.39 0.33
CA LYS A 299 -28.21 15.39 1.01
C LYS A 299 -28.94 14.73 2.16
N VAL A 300 -28.41 14.92 3.38
CA VAL A 300 -29.00 14.37 4.60
C VAL A 300 -29.62 15.53 5.37
N GLU A 301 -30.93 15.47 5.61
CA GLU A 301 -31.68 16.48 6.39
C GLU A 301 -31.54 17.94 5.88
N GLY A 302 -31.23 18.11 4.58
CA GLY A 302 -31.05 19.41 3.96
C GLY A 302 -29.62 19.95 3.99
N GLU A 303 -28.70 19.27 4.69
CA GLU A 303 -27.27 19.55 4.66
C GLU A 303 -26.54 18.67 3.64
N GLU A 304 -25.56 19.24 2.96
CA GLU A 304 -24.71 18.51 2.02
C GLU A 304 -23.64 17.76 2.83
N LYS A 305 -23.67 16.42 2.75
CA LYS A 305 -22.66 15.56 3.35
C LYS A 305 -21.77 14.98 2.27
N ILE A 306 -20.48 15.32 2.31
CA ILE A 306 -19.48 14.76 1.41
C ILE A 306 -18.83 13.56 2.09
N THR A 307 -18.90 12.41 1.44
CA THR A 307 -18.25 11.16 1.88
C THR A 307 -17.10 10.84 0.94
N GLU A 308 -15.89 10.67 1.46
CA GLU A 308 -14.74 10.23 0.69
C GLU A 308 -14.87 8.74 0.33
N LEU A 309 -14.82 8.42 -0.97
CA LEU A 309 -14.94 7.04 -1.47
C LEU A 309 -13.59 6.49 -1.94
N VAL A 310 -12.83 7.31 -2.67
CA VAL A 310 -11.44 7.05 -3.05
C VAL A 310 -10.60 8.18 -2.44
N PRO A 311 -9.66 7.84 -1.54
CA PRO A 311 -8.92 8.85 -0.80
C PRO A 311 -8.13 9.79 -1.70
N LEU A 312 -8.08 11.07 -1.32
CA LEU A 312 -7.31 12.09 -2.01
C LEU A 312 -5.81 11.85 -1.87
N LEU A 313 -5.18 11.31 -2.92
CA LEU A 313 -3.76 10.98 -2.95
C LEU A 313 -3.04 11.71 -4.08
N ARG A 314 -1.73 11.98 -3.89
CA ARG A 314 -0.87 12.54 -4.93
C ARG A 314 -0.44 11.44 -5.89
N ILE A 315 -0.86 11.55 -7.15
CA ILE A 315 -0.63 10.55 -8.20
C ILE A 315 0.17 11.16 -9.34
N ASP A 316 1.31 10.56 -9.66
CA ASP A 316 2.14 10.88 -10.82
C ASP A 316 1.89 9.87 -11.95
N THR A 317 1.61 10.36 -13.15
CA THR A 317 1.28 9.56 -14.34
C THR A 317 2.39 9.60 -15.39
N GLU A 318 3.62 10.02 -15.05
CA GLU A 318 4.73 10.20 -16.01
C GLU A 318 4.99 8.95 -16.90
N ASP A 319 4.71 7.76 -16.37
CA ASP A 319 4.98 6.50 -17.07
C ASP A 319 3.74 5.73 -17.51
N TYR A 320 2.58 5.99 -16.90
CA TYR A 320 1.32 5.34 -17.23
C TYR A 320 0.15 6.25 -16.80
N SER A 321 -0.94 6.19 -17.56
CA SER A 321 -2.21 6.83 -17.21
C SER A 321 -2.74 6.20 -15.91
N GLU A 322 -3.24 7.03 -14.99
CA GLU A 322 -3.93 6.55 -13.81
C GLU A 322 -5.32 6.10 -14.23
N THR A 323 -5.66 4.84 -13.97
CA THR A 323 -6.96 4.25 -14.31
C THR A 323 -7.63 3.71 -13.06
N GLY A 324 -8.94 3.82 -12.96
CA GLY A 324 -9.68 3.14 -11.91
C GLY A 324 -11.15 2.95 -12.23
N VAL A 325 -11.77 2.07 -11.44
CA VAL A 325 -13.20 1.75 -11.54
C VAL A 325 -13.79 1.76 -10.12
N TYR A 326 -14.95 2.37 -9.98
CA TYR A 326 -15.71 2.39 -8.73
C TYR A 326 -17.15 1.96 -8.98
N LYS A 327 -17.64 0.97 -8.21
CA LYS A 327 -19.05 0.57 -8.24
C LYS A 327 -19.85 1.47 -7.30
N CYS A 328 -20.71 2.29 -7.87
CA CYS A 328 -21.60 3.19 -7.16
C CYS A 328 -22.62 2.38 -6.35
N GLU A 329 -22.55 2.42 -5.03
CA GLU A 329 -23.51 1.71 -4.17
C GLU A 329 -24.92 2.32 -4.25
N LYS A 330 -25.00 3.62 -4.57
CA LYS A 330 -26.25 4.38 -4.70
C LYS A 330 -26.22 5.36 -5.87
N ALA A 331 -27.38 5.65 -6.44
CA ALA A 331 -27.62 6.78 -7.33
C ALA A 331 -27.46 8.11 -6.57
N GLY A 332 -26.98 9.14 -7.27
CA GLY A 332 -26.69 10.45 -6.71
C GLY A 332 -25.46 11.09 -7.35
N THR A 333 -24.97 12.16 -6.73
CA THR A 333 -23.86 12.96 -7.24
C THR A 333 -22.52 12.43 -6.70
N TYR A 334 -21.63 12.04 -7.60
CA TYR A 334 -20.25 11.67 -7.30
C TYR A 334 -19.33 12.80 -7.77
N ILE A 335 -18.26 13.08 -7.03
CA ILE A 335 -17.33 14.16 -7.35
C ILE A 335 -15.95 13.56 -7.57
N MET A 336 -15.45 13.69 -8.80
CA MET A 336 -14.05 13.40 -9.11
C MET A 336 -13.23 14.68 -8.92
N LEU A 337 -12.34 14.68 -7.92
CA LEU A 337 -11.58 15.86 -7.50
C LEU A 337 -10.14 15.75 -8.01
N PHE A 338 -9.68 16.78 -8.73
CA PHE A 338 -8.27 17.01 -9.01
C PHE A 338 -7.74 18.19 -8.19
N ASP A 339 -6.75 17.95 -7.33
CA ASP A 339 -6.21 18.94 -6.41
C ASP A 339 -4.76 19.36 -6.76
N ASN A 340 -4.54 20.67 -6.81
CA ASN A 340 -3.24 21.32 -6.92
C ASN A 340 -3.03 22.37 -5.81
N SER A 341 -3.82 22.30 -4.73
CA SER A 341 -3.76 23.23 -3.60
C SER A 341 -2.36 23.28 -2.96
N TYR A 342 -1.65 22.14 -2.97
CA TYR A 342 -0.33 21.97 -2.38
C TYR A 342 0.83 22.57 -3.20
N SER A 343 0.60 23.07 -4.42
CA SER A 343 1.68 23.60 -5.27
C SER A 343 1.86 25.10 -5.13
N TRP A 344 3.10 25.49 -4.85
CA TRP A 344 3.46 26.87 -4.53
C TRP A 344 3.76 27.72 -5.78
N ILE A 345 4.26 27.08 -6.84
CA ILE A 345 4.83 27.78 -8.01
C ILE A 345 4.18 27.33 -9.33
N ARG A 346 3.72 26.08 -9.45
CA ARG A 346 3.40 25.47 -10.75
C ARG A 346 1.92 25.16 -10.92
N SER A 347 1.39 25.44 -12.10
CA SER A 347 0.13 24.87 -12.58
C SER A 347 0.31 23.39 -12.96
N LYS A 348 -0.81 22.70 -13.16
CA LYS A 348 -0.86 21.31 -13.64
C LYS A 348 -1.80 21.21 -14.83
N GLU A 349 -1.37 20.50 -15.85
CA GLU A 349 -2.18 20.19 -17.02
C GLU A 349 -2.53 18.70 -16.98
N ILE A 350 -3.82 18.40 -16.99
CA ILE A 350 -4.39 17.07 -16.79
C ILE A 350 -5.28 16.77 -17.98
N TYR A 351 -5.10 15.60 -18.57
CA TYR A 351 -5.97 15.03 -19.59
C TYR A 351 -6.71 13.88 -18.94
N TYR A 352 -8.03 13.83 -19.05
CA TYR A 352 -8.80 12.77 -18.42
C TYR A 352 -9.98 12.35 -19.29
N ARG A 353 -10.47 11.14 -19.06
CA ARG A 353 -11.79 10.71 -19.52
C ARG A 353 -12.47 9.95 -18.40
N THR A 354 -13.79 10.01 -18.42
CA THR A 354 -14.65 9.27 -17.50
C THR A 354 -15.73 8.56 -18.30
N LYS A 355 -16.12 7.38 -17.84
CA LYS A 355 -17.19 6.58 -18.43
C LYS A 355 -18.07 6.07 -17.30
N ILE A 356 -19.38 6.18 -17.50
CA ILE A 356 -20.39 5.61 -16.60
C ILE A 356 -21.01 4.43 -17.33
N THR A 357 -20.98 3.24 -16.72
CA THR A 357 -21.55 2.00 -17.26
C THR A 357 -22.68 1.53 -16.35
N LEU A 358 -23.86 1.27 -16.91
CA LEU A 358 -25.04 0.87 -16.12
C LEU A 358 -24.94 -0.61 -15.67
N PRO A 359 -25.64 -1.01 -14.58
CA PRO A 359 -25.66 -2.39 -14.08
C PRO A 359 -25.84 -3.45 -15.17
N LYS A 360 -26.89 -3.28 -15.97
CA LYS A 360 -27.26 -4.23 -17.02
C LYS A 360 -26.20 -4.41 -18.10
N GLU A 361 -25.39 -3.38 -18.35
CA GLU A 361 -24.39 -3.38 -19.42
C GLU A 361 -23.14 -4.16 -19.02
N HIS A 362 -22.70 -4.03 -17.76
CA HIS A 362 -21.52 -4.76 -17.28
C HIS A 362 -21.84 -6.17 -16.77
N GLU A 363 -23.08 -6.44 -16.36
CA GLU A 363 -23.53 -7.80 -16.05
C GLU A 363 -23.64 -8.68 -17.29
N ALA A 364 -24.06 -8.11 -18.43
CA ALA A 364 -24.07 -8.82 -19.71
C ALA A 364 -22.65 -9.15 -20.21
N ALA A 365 -21.69 -8.25 -19.99
CA ALA A 365 -20.29 -8.44 -20.37
C ALA A 365 -19.52 -9.49 -19.54
N LEU A 366 -20.09 -9.97 -18.43
CA LEU A 366 -19.53 -11.03 -17.59
C LEU A 366 -20.09 -12.43 -17.91
N GLN A 367 -21.08 -12.52 -18.81
CA GLN A 367 -21.71 -13.78 -19.24
C GLN A 367 -21.20 -14.29 -20.60
N ASP A 368 -20.44 -13.46 -21.32
CA ASP A 368 -19.64 -13.81 -22.51
C ASP A 368 -18.16 -13.99 -22.11
#